data_AF-A0A368XLX0-F1
#
_entry.id   AF-A0A368XLX0-F1
#
_cell.length_a   1.000
_cell.length_b   1.000
_cell.length_c   1.000
_cell.angle_alpha   90.00
_cell.angle_beta   90.00
_cell.angle_gamma   90.00
#
_symmetry.space_group_name_H-M   'P 1'
#
loop_
_entity.id
_entity.type
_entity.pdbx_description
1 polymer ?
#
loop_
_entity_poly.entity_id
_entity_poly.type
_entity_poly.pdbx_seq_one_letter_code
_entity_poly.pdbx_strand_id
1 'polypeptide(L)' 'MNAFDLIPDLKIGHIVEVSGTTIRVELSGDVTELTRAYEGRVYPIGQIGSMVKVHFGRRLIFGCKRSFRDVLPPR' A
#
# COMPACT_ATOMS: atom_id res chain seq x y z
N MET A 1 7.74 5.99 19.72
CA MET A 1 7.09 5.82 18.40
C MET A 1 5.61 6.05 18.58
N ASN A 2 5.06 7.10 17.98
CA ASN A 2 3.62 7.29 17.95
C ASN A 2 3.01 6.23 17.02
N ALA A 3 1.85 5.67 17.38
CA ALA A 3 1.16 4.69 16.53
C ALA A 3 0.79 5.25 15.13
N PHE A 4 0.81 6.58 15.01
CA PHE A 4 0.54 7.35 13.80
C PHE A 4 1.77 7.72 12.99
N ASP A 5 2.98 7.42 13.47
CA ASP A 5 4.20 7.68 12.71
C ASP A 5 4.24 6.75 11.49
N LEU A 6 4.52 7.33 10.33
CA LEU A 6 4.71 6.60 9.08
C LEU A 6 6.09 5.95 9.10
N ILE A 7 6.15 4.66 8.80
CA ILE A 7 7.41 3.94 8.59
C ILE A 7 7.74 4.06 7.10
N PRO A 8 8.77 4.82 6.69
CA PRO A 8 9.08 5.04 5.27
C PRO A 8 9.35 3.74 4.52
N ASP A 9 10.00 2.77 5.17
CA ASP A 9 10.39 1.49 4.58
C ASP A 9 9.20 0.58 4.25
N LEU A 10 8.07 0.76 4.95
CA LEU A 10 6.80 0.05 4.71
C LEU A 10 5.86 0.84 3.79
N LYS A 11 6.25 2.05 3.36
CA LYS A 11 5.42 2.86 2.47
C LYS A 11 5.44 2.25 1.06
N ILE A 12 4.27 1.83 0.60
CA ILE A 12 4.09 1.19 -0.71
C ILE A 12 3.63 2.17 -1.80
N GLY A 13 3.09 3.32 -1.43
CA GLY A 13 2.45 4.21 -2.38
C GLY A 13 1.64 5.31 -1.73
N HIS A 14 0.75 5.90 -2.52
CA HIS A 14 -0.16 6.96 -2.10
C HIS A 14 -1.55 6.77 -2.70
N ILE A 15 -2.57 7.34 -2.04
CA ILE A 15 -3.96 7.22 -2.47
C ILE A 15 -4.21 8.25 -3.57
N VAL A 16 -4.75 7.80 -4.70
CA VAL A 16 -5.09 8.64 -5.85
C VAL A 16 -6.58 8.94 -5.94
N GLU A 17 -7.43 8.02 -5.48
CA GLU A 17 -8.88 8.17 -5.56
C GLU A 17 -9.55 7.48 -4.37
N VAL A 18 -10.61 8.09 -3.84
CA VAL A 18 -11.46 7.53 -2.80
C VAL A 18 -12.91 7.55 -3.27
N SER A 19 -13.49 6.37 -3.43
CA SER A 19 -14.86 6.15 -3.89
C SER A 19 -15.63 5.33 -2.84
N GLY A 20 -16.21 6.02 -1.86
CA GLY A 20 -16.96 5.43 -0.76
C GLY A 20 -16.10 4.52 0.12
N THR A 21 -16.28 3.20 -0.01
CA THR A 21 -15.50 2.17 0.70
C THR A 21 -14.34 1.61 -0.12
N THR A 22 -14.18 2.05 -1.38
CA THR A 22 -13.09 1.62 -2.26
C THR A 22 -12.06 2.73 -2.38
N ILE A 23 -10.78 2.39 -2.16
CA ILE A 23 -9.65 3.30 -2.38
C ILE A 23 -8.82 2.78 -3.55
N ARG A 24 -8.35 3.70 -4.41
CA ARG A 24 -7.34 3.41 -5.42
C ARG A 24 -6.02 3.96 -4.95
N VAL A 25 -5.01 3.11 -4.99
CA VAL A 25 -3.66 3.41 -4.52
C VAL A 25 -2.74 3.23 -5.71
N GLU A 26 -1.92 4.24 -5.96
CA GLU A 26 -0.82 4.14 -6.91
C GLU A 26 0.43 3.69 -6.13
N LEU A 27 1.04 2.61 -6.60
CA LEU A 27 2.31 2.15 -6.06
C LEU A 27 3.40 3.13 -6.46
N SER A 28 4.28 3.47 -5.53
CA SER A 28 5.45 4.29 -5.85
C SER A 28 6.34 3.55 -6.84
N GLY A 29 6.92 4.28 -7.81
CA GLY A 29 7.82 3.68 -8.82
C GLY A 29 9.06 2.99 -8.23
N ASP A 30 9.40 3.30 -6.99
CA ASP A 30 10.46 2.63 -6.21
C ASP A 30 10.06 1.22 -5.74
N VAL A 31 8.80 0.82 -5.92
CA VAL A 31 8.29 -0.54 -5.67
C VAL A 31 8.40 -1.32 -6.98
N THR A 32 9.63 -1.62 -7.40
CA THR A 32 9.91 -2.47 -8.56
C THR A 32 9.55 -3.93 -8.31
N GLU A 33 9.64 -4.35 -7.05
CA GLU A 33 9.23 -5.66 -6.59
C GLU A 33 7.94 -5.56 -5.81
N LEU A 34 7.00 -6.46 -6.09
CA LEU A 34 5.73 -6.61 -5.34
C LEU A 34 5.96 -7.22 -3.94
N THR A 35 7.07 -6.88 -3.30
CA THR A 35 7.50 -7.36 -1.99
C THR A 35 8.26 -6.25 -1.27
N ARG A 36 8.01 -6.08 0.04
CA ARG A 36 8.83 -5.23 0.91
C ARG A 36 9.40 -6.06 2.06
N ALA A 37 10.70 -5.93 2.30
CA ALA A 37 11.35 -6.51 3.45
C ALA A 37 11.40 -5.49 4.59
N TYR A 38 10.91 -5.86 5.77
CA TYR A 38 10.99 -5.04 6.98
C TYR A 38 11.21 -5.96 8.18
N GLU A 39 12.19 -5.62 9.04
CA GLU A 39 12.59 -6.41 10.22
C GLU A 39 12.81 -7.91 9.91
N GLY A 40 13.42 -8.21 8.76
CA GLY A 40 13.70 -9.60 8.34
C GLY A 40 12.47 -10.38 7.86
N ARG A 41 11.31 -9.74 7.73
CA ARG A 41 10.08 -10.32 7.17
C ARG A 41 9.79 -9.74 5.79
N VAL A 42 9.39 -10.60 4.87
CA VAL A 42 8.98 -10.19 3.52
C VAL A 42 7.47 -10.12 3.45
N TYR A 43 6.96 -8.94 3.09
CA TYR A 43 5.55 -8.64 2.94
C TYR A 43 5.20 -8.55 1.45
N PRO A 44 4.38 -9.47 0.90
CA PRO A 44 3.94 -9.38 -0.48
C PRO A 44 2.91 -8.26 -0.66
N ILE A 45 3.14 -7.41 -1.65
CA ILE A 45 2.30 -6.30 -2.09
C ILE A 45 1.50 -6.76 -3.31
N GLY A 46 0.22 -6.43 -3.38
CA GLY A 46 -0.56 -6.73 -4.58
C GLY A 46 -1.07 -8.18 -4.69
N GLN A 47 -0.99 -9.01 -3.65
CA GLN A 47 -1.73 -10.29 -3.60
C GLN A 47 -3.17 -10.11 -3.09
N ILE A 48 -4.12 -10.91 -3.59
CA ILE A 48 -5.50 -10.86 -3.07
C ILE A 48 -5.48 -11.24 -1.59
N GLY A 49 -6.13 -10.44 -0.75
CA GLY A 49 -6.12 -10.64 0.71
C GLY A 49 -4.99 -9.92 1.44
N SER A 50 -4.07 -9.23 0.75
CA SER A 50 -3.09 -8.36 1.41
C SER A 50 -3.82 -7.25 2.20
N MET A 51 -3.46 -7.09 3.48
CA MET A 51 -3.93 -5.98 4.31
C MET A 51 -3.02 -4.77 4.15
N VAL A 52 -3.62 -3.58 3.99
CA VAL A 52 -2.90 -2.31 3.93
C VAL A 52 -3.34 -1.41 5.08
N LYS A 53 -2.34 -0.79 5.73
CA LYS A 53 -2.55 0.22 6.77
C LYS A 53 -2.46 1.60 6.13
N VAL A 54 -3.54 2.35 6.25
CA VAL A 54 -3.67 3.69 5.70
C VAL A 54 -3.74 4.69 6.85
N HIS A 55 -2.84 5.67 6.84
CA HIS A 55 -2.90 6.81 7.74
C HIS A 55 -3.77 7.91 7.12
N PHE A 56 -4.89 8.23 7.76
CA PHE A 56 -5.75 9.35 7.39
C PHE A 56 -5.84 10.33 8.56
N GLY A 57 -4.85 11.23 8.65
CA GLY A 57 -4.68 12.11 9.80
C GLY A 57 -4.50 11.31 11.10
N ARG A 58 -5.44 11.44 12.04
CA ARG A 58 -5.48 10.69 13.31
C ARG A 58 -6.31 9.40 13.23
N ARG A 59 -6.77 9.00 12.05
CA ARG A 59 -7.52 7.76 11.83
C ARG A 59 -6.63 6.76 11.13
N LEU A 60 -6.66 5.52 11.62
CA LEU A 60 -6.05 4.39 10.96
C LEU A 60 -7.15 3.62 10.25
N ILE A 61 -7.02 3.47 8.94
CA ILE A 61 -7.93 2.69 8.11
C ILE A 61 -7.20 1.44 7.67
N PHE A 62 -7.86 0.30 7.81
CA PHE A 62 -7.35 -0.97 7.33
C PHE A 62 -8.16 -1.38 6.11
N GLY A 63 -7.47 -1.53 4.98
CA GLY A 63 -8.06 -2.01 3.74
C GLY A 63 -7.62 -3.44 3.48
N CYS A 64 -8.53 -4.27 2.99
CA CYS A 64 -8.17 -5.53 2.35
C CYS A 64 -8.14 -5.30 0.84
N LYS A 65 -7.05 -5.73 0.21
CA LYS A 65 -6.87 -5.55 -1.23
C LYS A 65 -7.75 -6.54 -2.00
N ARG A 66 -8.67 -6.00 -2.78
CA ARG A 66 -9.64 -6.76 -3.60
C ARG A 66 -9.10 -7.11 -4.99
N SER A 67 -8.48 -6.14 -5.67
CA SER A 67 -7.96 -6.29 -7.04
C SER A 67 -6.61 -5.59 -7.17
N PHE A 68 -5.72 -6.16 -7.98
CA PHE A 68 -4.46 -5.52 -8.38
C PHE A 68 -4.45 -5.48 -9.89
N ARG A 69 -4.06 -4.35 -10.45
CA ARG A 69 -3.85 -4.20 -11.88
C ARG A 69 -2.45 -3.63 -12.04
N ASP A 70 -1.59 -4.41 -12.67
CA ASP A 70 -0.32 -3.90 -13.15
C ASP A 70 -0.58 -3.11 -14.44
N VAL A 71 -0.14 -1.86 -14.46
CA VAL A 71 -0.24 -0.99 -15.64
C VAL A 71 1.16 -0.92 -16.20
N LEU A 72 1.52 -1.91 -17.01
CA LEU A 72 2.78 -1.90 -17.76
C LEU A 72 2.82 -0.65 -18.64
N PRO A 73 3.90 0.15 -18.63
CA PRO A 73 4.04 1.27 -19.55
C PRO A 73 3.99 0.76 -21.01
N PRO A 74 3.40 1.52 -21.94
CA PRO A 74 3.42 1.17 -23.35
C PRO A 74 4.88 1.09 -23.84
N ARG A 75 5.19 0.03 -24.60
CA ARG A 75 6.51 -0.22 -25.20
C ARG A 75 6.89 0.87 -26.21
#